data_AF-A0A0D8B544-F1
#
_entry.id   AF-A0A0D8B544-F1
#
_cell.length_a   1.000
_cell.length_b   1.000
_cell.length_c   1.000
_cell.angle_alpha   90.00
_cell.angle_beta   90.00
_cell.angle_gamma   90.00
#
_symmetry.space_group_name_H-M   'P 1'
#
loop_
_entity.id
_entity.type
_entity.pdbx_description
1 polymer ?
#
loop_
_entity_poly.entity_id
_entity_poly.type
_entity_poly.pdbx_seq_one_letter_code
_entity_poly.pdbx_strand_id
1 'polypeptide(L)' 'EQEVWGVLLLHRALRKLIHDTALVEGIDPDRLSFTHTVKVVRRQVVRRALFPPPPDGPDPGRGDR' A
#
# COMPACT_ATOMS: atom_id res chain seq x y z
N GLU A 1 -0.20 -20.93 -11.45
CA GLU A 1 -1.26 -20.07 -12.02
C GLU A 1 -1.62 -18.84 -11.18
N GLN A 2 -1.33 -18.79 -9.87
CA GLN A 2 -1.71 -17.65 -9.01
C GLN A 2 -0.99 -16.33 -9.35
N GLU A 3 0.24 -16.39 -9.88
CA GLU A 3 1.06 -15.22 -10.19
C GLU A 3 0.41 -14.31 -11.26
N VAL A 4 -0.28 -14.89 -12.24
CA VAL A 4 -0.97 -14.14 -13.30
C VAL A 4 -2.09 -13.29 -12.71
N TRP A 5 -2.90 -13.87 -11.82
CA TRP A 5 -3.97 -13.15 -11.13
C TRP A 5 -3.43 -12.06 -10.20
N GLY A 6 -2.30 -12.30 -9.54
CA GLY A 6 -1.61 -11.31 -8.71
C GLY A 6 -1.19 -10.06 -9.51
N VAL A 7 -0.59 -10.25 -10.69
CA VAL A 7 -0.18 -9.14 -11.57
C VAL A 7 -1.39 -8.36 -12.08
N LEU A 8 -2.44 -9.05 -12.52
CA LEU A 8 -3.65 -8.40 -13.02
C LEU A 8 -4.36 -7.58 -11.93
N LEU A 9 -4.47 -8.13 -10.72
CA LEU A 9 -5.07 -7.44 -9.58
C LEU A 9 -4.25 -6.19 -9.20
N LEU A 10 -2.92 -6.31 -9.16
CA LEU A 10 -2.02 -5.19 -8.89
C LEU A 10 -2.19 -4.07 -9.92
N HIS A 11 -2.22 -4.42 -11.20
CA HIS A 11 -2.43 -3.46 -12.28
C HIS A 11 -3.77 -2.71 -12.12
N ARG A 12 -4.86 -3.45 -11.85
CA ARG A 12 -6.19 -2.87 -11.67
C ARG A 12 -6.24 -1.92 -10.46
N ALA A 13 -5.63 -2.33 -9.34
CA ALA A 13 -5.55 -1.51 -8.13
C ALA A 13 -4.77 -0.21 -8.36
N LEU A 14 -3.62 -0.29 -9.06
CA LEU A 14 -2.82 0.88 -9.40
C LEU A 14 -3.55 1.82 -10.36
N ARG A 15 -4.24 1.29 -11.38
CA ARG A 15 -5.02 2.13 -12.30
C ARG A 15 -6.18 2.83 -11.60
N LYS A 16 -6.85 2.15 -10.65
CA LYS A 16 -7.87 2.78 -9.81
C LYS A 16 -7.28 3.90 -8.95
N LEU A 17 -6.15 3.65 -8.27
CA LEU A 17 -5.47 4.67 -7.47
C LEU A 17 -5.11 5.92 -8.27
N ILE A 18 -4.57 5.75 -9.49
CA ILE A 18 -4.26 6.85 -10.41
C ILE A 18 -5.52 7.64 -10.75
N HIS A 19 -6.59 6.95 -11.12
CA HIS A 19 -7.87 7.59 -11.44
C HIS A 19 -8.43 8.38 -10.26
N ASP A 20 -8.47 7.78 -9.08
CA ASP A 20 -8.98 8.42 -7.86
C ASP A 20 -8.14 9.64 -7.47
N THR A 21 -6.81 9.56 -7.61
CA THR A 21 -5.90 10.69 -7.33
C THR A 21 -6.10 11.82 -8.33
N ALA A 22 -6.21 11.50 -9.62
CA ALA A 22 -6.45 12.48 -10.67
C ALA A 22 -7.80 13.18 -10.50
N LEU A 23 -8.83 12.44 -10.09
CA LEU A 23 -10.16 12.97 -9.78
C LEU A 23 -10.11 13.97 -8.60
N VAL A 24 -9.36 13.64 -7.54
CA VAL A 24 -9.16 14.54 -6.38
C VAL A 24 -8.43 15.82 -6.78
N GLU A 25 -7.40 15.71 -7.63
CA GLU A 25 -6.58 16.84 -8.07
C GLU A 25 -7.20 17.61 -9.26
N GLY A 26 -8.31 17.14 -9.82
CA GLY A 26 -8.97 17.76 -10.98
C GLY A 26 -8.13 17.73 -12.27
N ILE A 27 -7.23 16.76 -12.40
CA ILE A 27 -6.37 16.61 -13.58
C ILE A 27 -6.75 15.37 -14.40
N ASP A 28 -6.29 15.34 -15.64
CA ASP A 28 -6.40 14.13 -16.47
C ASP A 28 -5.54 13.00 -15.87
N PRO A 29 -6.10 11.80 -15.62
CA PRO A 29 -5.36 10.65 -15.08
C PRO A 29 -4.15 10.25 -15.93
N ASP A 30 -4.14 10.50 -17.23
CA ASP A 30 -3.02 10.16 -18.10
C ASP A 30 -1.82 11.11 -17.91
N ARG A 31 -1.97 12.19 -17.12
CA ARG A 31 -0.86 13.04 -16.66
C ARG A 31 -0.06 12.41 -15.52
N LEU A 32 -0.59 11.38 -14.86
CA LEU A 32 0.10 10.68 -13.77
C LEU A 32 0.92 9.49 -14.30
N SER A 33 2.20 9.41 -13.91
CA SER A 33 3.08 8.31 -14.32
C SER A 33 2.77 7.02 -13.56
N PHE A 34 2.50 5.94 -14.30
CA PHE A 34 2.31 4.60 -13.73
C PHE A 34 3.53 4.12 -12.95
N THR A 35 4.74 4.22 -13.53
CA THR A 35 5.98 3.78 -12.88
C THR A 35 6.28 4.59 -11.63
N HIS A 36 6.00 5.89 -11.63
CA HIS A 36 6.13 6.71 -10.44
C HIS A 36 5.16 6.25 -9.34
N THR A 37 3.90 5.97 -9.69
CA THR A 37 2.89 5.43 -8.77
C THR A 37 3.34 4.12 -8.14
N VAL A 38 3.88 3.18 -8.93
CA VAL A 38 4.45 1.92 -8.42
C VAL A 38 5.56 2.18 -7.38
N LYS A 39 6.48 3.10 -7.68
CA LYS A 39 7.57 3.45 -6.77
C LYS A 39 7.05 4.03 -5.45
N VAL A 40 6.03 4.90 -5.52
CA VAL A 40 5.39 5.48 -4.33
C VAL A 40 4.68 4.40 -3.51
N VAL A 41 3.84 3.58 -4.14
CA VAL A 41 3.10 2.51 -3.45
C VAL A 41 4.06 1.51 -2.80
N ARG A 42 5.09 1.05 -3.52
CA ARG A 42 6.12 0.14 -2.96
C ARG A 42 6.79 0.76 -1.72
N ARG A 43 7.14 2.04 -1.77
CA ARG A 43 7.71 2.76 -0.62
C ARG A 43 6.74 2.79 0.56
N GLN A 44 5.44 3.00 0.32
CA GLN A 44 4.43 3.00 1.37
C GLN A 44 4.22 1.62 1.99
N VAL A 45 4.16 0.57 1.17
CA VAL A 45 4.03 -0.82 1.65
C VAL A 45 5.22 -1.21 2.52
N VAL A 46 6.45 -0.92 2.06
CA VAL A 46 7.66 -1.17 2.86
C VAL A 46 7.64 -0.37 4.16
N ARG A 47 7.27 0.92 4.10
CA ARG A 47 7.12 1.73 5.32
C ARG A 47 6.11 1.13 6.29
N ARG A 48 4.95 0.67 5.82
CA ARG A 48 3.93 0.04 6.66
C ARG A 48 4.41 -1.29 7.24
N ALA A 49 5.16 -2.07 6.48
CA ALA A 49 5.72 -3.35 6.94
C ALA A 49 6.80 -3.16 8.03
N LEU A 50 7.49 -2.01 8.04
CA LEU A 50 8.49 -1.68 9.08
C LEU A 50 7.85 -1.28 10.43
N PHE A 51 6.54 -1.05 10.49
CA PHE A 51 5.79 -0.87 11.73
C PHE A 51 4.89 -2.09 11.95
N PRO A 52 5.43 -3.21 12.48
CA PRO A 52 4.59 -4.34 12.84
C PRO A 52 3.56 -3.92 13.91
N PRO A 53 2.38 -4.56 13.94
CA PRO A 53 1.45 -4.35 15.05
C PRO A 53 2.17 -4.60 16.38
N PRO A 54 1.84 -3.85 17.45
CA PRO A 54 2.41 -4.09 18.76
C PRO A 54 2.16 -5.54 19.15
N PRO A 55 3.11 -6.21 19.84
CA PRO A 55 2.95 -7.59 20.24
C PRO A 55 1.66 -7.73 21.05
N ASP A 56 0.82 -8.66 20.64
CA ASP A 56 -0.44 -9.08 21.24
C ASP A 56 -0.19 -10.00 22.46
N GLY A 57 0.76 -9.60 23.31
CA GLY A 57 1.16 -10.35 24.51
C GLY A 57 0.97 -9.51 25.78
N PRO A 58 0.49 -10.09 26.88
CA PRO A 58 0.46 -9.39 28.17
C PRO A 58 1.88 -9.00 28.58
N ASP A 59 2.04 -7.75 29.03
CA ASP A 59 3.28 -7.20 29.58
C ASP A 59 3.81 -8.12 30.70
N PRO A 60 4.97 -8.79 30.51
CA PRO A 60 5.51 -9.72 31.50
C PRO A 60 6.02 -9.01 32.78
N GLY A 61 5.92 -7.68 32.86
CA GLY A 61 6.33 -6.89 34.02
C GLY A 61 5.26 -6.62 35.07
N ARG A 62 4.01 -7.06 34.88
CA ARG A 62 2.88 -6.72 35.80
C ARG A 62 2.41 -7.89 36.68
N GLY A 63 3.35 -8.42 37.44
CA GLY A 63 3.19 -9.36 38.55
C GLY A 63 4.61 -9.75 38.92
N ASP A 64 5.20 -9.29 40.02
CA ASP A 64 4.80 -9.66 41.36
C ASP A 64 5.23 -8.58 42.37
N ARG A 65 4.28 -8.07 43.15
CA ARG A 65 4.48 -7.57 44.51
C ARG A 65 3.25 -7.91 45.35
#